data_AF-A0A087D7G2-F1
#
_entry.id   AF-A0A087D7G2-F1
#
_cell.length_a   1.000
_cell.length_b   1.000
_cell.length_c   1.000
_cell.angle_alpha   90.00
_cell.angle_beta   90.00
_cell.angle_gamma   90.00
#
_symmetry.space_group_name_H-M   'P 1'
#
loop_
_entity.id
_entity.type
_entity.pdbx_description
1 polymer ?
#
loop_
_entity_poly.entity_id
_entity_poly.type
_entity_poly.pdbx_seq_one_letter_code
_entity_poly.pdbx_strand_id
1 'polypeptide(L)'
;MSVHEPSPSASSPSSAGMAGVAGHRPGASRAPGMVPIVLRSMWRRGEGKFALTVLGLWLAVAAVSIVWVPRPLSETDGYHVWAAPSAGHWLGTDGTGADVFSWLMAGSRTNLLIVVLTVLFAAAFGMLLVAAMVARSTALASTSVVVVDALISIPTVLLALILAVPLGASITVIVVACGFGYGLNLARVARPTALLAARSSYVESALANGASGSRVFAAHILPNIMPVLSVQLSLSAGTAVLAESGLTYLGIGVPSGVPSWGHSLATSVKFINVYPLTVLWPGLIVTLVVVALNVFGDLLRDAADPLSNPTLRSAGAAGSADAPDAADASGAEVAPGTAKELS
;
A
#
# COMPACT_ATOMS: atom_id res chain seq x y z
N MET A 1 -24.13 -4.28 93.02
CA MET A 1 -23.21 -3.12 93.16
C MET A 1 -22.62 -2.87 91.78
N SER A 2 -22.86 -1.68 91.21
CA SER A 2 -22.35 -1.06 89.94
C SER A 2 -22.51 -1.86 88.62
N VAL A 3 -23.43 -1.54 87.69
CA VAL A 3 -23.51 -0.40 86.71
C VAL A 3 -22.39 -0.39 85.65
N HIS A 4 -22.69 -0.71 84.38
CA HIS A 4 -22.59 0.18 83.18
C HIS A 4 -22.82 -0.58 81.84
N GLU A 5 -23.72 -0.07 81.00
CA GLU A 5 -23.86 -0.28 79.53
C GLU A 5 -22.87 0.64 78.73
N PRO A 6 -22.79 0.69 77.37
CA PRO A 6 -22.81 -0.35 76.30
C PRO A 6 -21.84 -0.06 75.07
N SER A 7 -21.85 -0.97 74.07
CA SER A 7 -21.60 -0.75 72.59
C SER A 7 -20.16 -0.59 72.01
N PRO A 8 -19.95 -0.50 70.67
CA PRO A 8 -19.54 -1.60 69.76
C PRO A 8 -18.25 -1.29 68.97
N SER A 9 -17.61 -2.26 68.29
CA SER A 9 -16.90 -2.03 67.00
C SER A 9 -16.09 -3.22 66.49
N ALA A 10 -16.05 -3.29 65.15
CA ALA A 10 -14.93 -3.74 64.32
C ALA A 10 -14.56 -5.23 64.34
N SER A 11 -15.13 -5.96 63.39
CA SER A 11 -14.53 -7.15 62.82
C SER A 11 -13.26 -6.79 62.03
N SER A 12 -12.12 -7.31 62.48
CA SER A 12 -10.92 -7.55 61.68
C SER A 12 -10.18 -8.73 62.32
N PRO A 13 -9.83 -9.74 61.54
CA PRO A 13 -8.41 -10.05 61.36
C PRO A 13 -8.12 -10.22 59.85
N SER A 14 -7.26 -9.43 59.23
CA SER A 14 -5.80 -9.46 59.28
C SER A 14 -5.18 -10.87 59.27
N SER A 15 -4.29 -11.05 58.30
CA SER A 15 -3.23 -12.07 58.18
C SER A 15 -3.57 -13.44 57.60
N ALA A 16 -3.63 -13.51 56.28
CA ALA A 16 -3.02 -14.60 55.50
C ALA A 16 -2.91 -14.17 54.03
N GLY A 17 -2.11 -13.13 53.77
CA GLY A 17 -1.84 -12.62 52.44
C GLY A 17 -0.38 -12.86 52.06
N MET A 18 -0.18 -13.26 50.81
CA MET A 18 1.08 -13.27 50.05
C MET A 18 1.98 -14.50 50.19
N ALA A 19 1.60 -15.57 49.50
CA ALA A 19 2.57 -16.44 48.85
C ALA A 19 2.03 -16.89 47.48
N GLY A 20 2.68 -16.42 46.41
CA GLY A 20 2.77 -17.17 45.16
C GLY A 20 1.68 -16.99 44.11
N VAL A 21 1.44 -15.77 43.63
CA VAL A 21 0.98 -15.59 42.24
C VAL A 21 2.15 -14.99 41.47
N ALA A 22 3.01 -15.86 40.96
CA ALA A 22 4.05 -15.50 40.03
C ALA A 22 3.38 -14.88 38.79
N GLY A 23 3.69 -13.61 38.54
CA GLY A 23 3.19 -12.87 37.39
C GLY A 23 3.58 -13.56 36.09
N HIS A 24 2.59 -14.14 35.42
CA HIS A 24 2.69 -14.48 34.01
C HIS A 24 2.68 -13.16 33.24
N ARG A 25 3.87 -12.59 33.00
CA ARG A 25 4.04 -11.58 31.95
C ARG A 25 3.76 -12.31 30.64
N PRO A 26 2.70 -11.98 29.87
CA PRO A 26 2.59 -12.52 28.52
C PRO A 26 3.84 -12.04 27.79
N GLY A 27 4.70 -13.00 27.44
CA GLY A 27 5.86 -12.74 26.60
C GLY A 27 5.33 -12.09 25.34
N ALA A 28 5.77 -10.86 25.09
CA ALA A 28 5.63 -10.23 23.78
C ALA A 28 6.40 -11.09 22.78
N SER A 29 5.76 -12.15 22.30
CA SER A 29 6.18 -12.85 21.10
C SER A 29 6.10 -11.81 20.00
N ARG A 30 7.28 -11.28 19.62
CA ARG A 30 7.43 -10.46 18.42
C ARG A 30 6.92 -11.32 17.27
N ALA A 31 5.68 -11.11 16.87
CA ALA A 31 5.14 -11.72 15.66
C ALA A 31 6.18 -11.45 14.56
N PRO A 32 6.74 -12.48 13.91
CA PRO A 32 7.66 -12.24 12.81
C PRO A 32 6.96 -11.33 11.81
N GLY A 33 7.63 -10.26 11.40
CA GLY A 33 7.00 -9.22 10.58
C GLY A 33 6.28 -9.84 9.39
N MET A 34 5.06 -9.38 9.11
CA MET A 34 4.26 -9.86 7.96
C MET A 34 5.07 -9.75 6.66
N VAL A 35 5.91 -8.72 6.53
CA VAL A 35 6.70 -8.39 5.34
C VAL A 35 7.66 -9.51 4.89
N PRO A 36 8.59 -10.03 5.72
CA PRO A 36 9.48 -11.13 5.30
C PRO A 36 8.73 -12.45 5.02
N ILE A 37 7.60 -12.70 5.67
CA ILE A 37 6.80 -13.91 5.44
C ILE A 37 6.06 -13.81 4.09
N VAL A 38 5.47 -12.66 3.80
CA VAL A 38 4.83 -12.36 2.52
C VAL A 38 5.85 -12.42 1.38
N LEU A 39 7.03 -11.82 1.54
CA LEU A 39 8.08 -11.83 0.51
C LEU A 39 8.62 -13.24 0.22
N ARG A 40 8.76 -14.07 1.26
CA ARG A 40 9.18 -15.48 1.13
C ARG A 40 8.09 -16.36 0.52
N SER A 41 6.81 -16.07 0.81
CA SER A 41 5.65 -16.68 0.17
C SER A 41 5.59 -16.35 -1.32
N MET A 42 5.81 -15.08 -1.69
CA MET A 42 5.84 -14.61 -3.08
C MET A 42 6.95 -15.28 -3.89
N TRP A 43 8.15 -15.47 -3.32
CA TRP A 43 9.29 -16.10 -4.01
C TRP A 43 9.08 -17.58 -4.35
N ARG A 44 8.10 -18.27 -3.74
CA ARG A 44 7.78 -19.66 -4.09
C ARG A 44 7.03 -19.79 -5.41
N ARG A 45 6.42 -18.71 -5.92
CA ARG A 45 5.69 -18.70 -7.20
C ARG A 45 6.57 -18.18 -8.33
N GLY A 46 6.41 -18.73 -9.54
CA GLY A 46 7.18 -18.30 -10.72
C GLY A 46 6.95 -16.82 -11.05
N GLU A 47 5.71 -16.37 -10.94
CA GLU A 47 5.29 -14.98 -11.14
C GLU A 47 5.94 -14.01 -10.14
N GLY A 48 6.13 -14.44 -8.89
CA GLY A 48 6.79 -13.62 -7.86
C GLY A 48 8.28 -13.44 -8.07
N LYS A 49 8.95 -14.45 -8.62
CA LYS A 49 10.36 -14.29 -9.03
C LYS A 49 10.48 -13.27 -10.14
N PHE A 50 9.60 -13.30 -11.14
CA PHE A 50 9.60 -12.33 -12.23
C PHE A 50 9.39 -10.90 -11.70
N ALA A 51 8.32 -10.64 -10.93
CA ALA A 51 8.04 -9.31 -10.43
C ALA A 51 9.17 -8.76 -9.54
N LEU A 52 9.68 -9.57 -8.60
CA LEU A 52 10.73 -9.13 -7.68
C LEU A 52 12.08 -8.91 -8.37
N THR A 53 12.42 -9.74 -9.36
CA THR A 53 13.68 -9.56 -10.12
C THR A 53 13.62 -8.31 -10.99
N VAL A 54 12.50 -8.05 -11.65
CA VAL A 54 12.34 -6.86 -12.50
C VAL A 54 12.32 -5.58 -11.66
N LEU A 55 11.54 -5.54 -10.58
CA LEU A 55 11.48 -4.37 -9.71
C LEU A 55 12.82 -4.14 -9.00
N GLY A 56 13.47 -5.22 -8.57
CA GLY A 56 14.82 -5.17 -8.00
C GLY A 56 15.85 -4.66 -9.01
N LEU A 57 15.78 -5.10 -10.26
CA LEU A 57 16.63 -4.61 -11.34
C LEU A 57 16.36 -3.13 -11.64
N TRP A 58 15.09 -2.72 -11.71
CA TRP A 58 14.75 -1.32 -11.91
C TRP A 58 15.28 -0.43 -10.79
N LEU A 59 15.12 -0.84 -9.53
CA LEU A 59 15.68 -0.14 -8.37
C LEU A 59 17.21 -0.09 -8.42
N ALA A 60 17.87 -1.19 -8.78
CA ALA A 60 19.31 -1.24 -8.92
C ALA A 60 19.81 -0.31 -10.03
N VAL A 61 19.16 -0.32 -11.20
CA VAL A 61 19.49 0.58 -12.31
C VAL A 61 19.26 2.05 -11.93
N ALA A 62 18.16 2.34 -11.23
CA ALA A 62 17.89 3.69 -10.74
C ALA A 62 18.94 4.16 -9.72
N ALA A 63 19.42 3.27 -8.85
CA ALA A 63 20.48 3.57 -7.89
C ALA A 63 21.84 3.75 -8.56
N VAL A 64 22.20 2.85 -9.48
CA VAL A 64 23.45 2.94 -10.25
C VAL A 64 23.48 4.23 -11.07
N SER A 65 22.36 4.60 -11.70
CA SER A 65 22.19 5.82 -12.49
C SER A 65 22.49 7.12 -11.71
N ILE A 66 22.41 7.11 -10.38
CA ILE A 66 22.80 8.27 -9.55
C ILE A 66 24.32 8.48 -9.58
N VAL A 67 25.08 7.39 -9.58
CA VAL A 67 26.54 7.39 -9.43
C VAL A 67 27.23 7.30 -10.79
N TRP A 68 26.63 6.57 -11.72
CA TRP A 68 27.24 6.24 -13.00
C TRP A 68 26.22 6.09 -14.12
N VAL A 69 26.53 6.74 -15.23
CA VAL A 69 25.84 6.61 -16.52
C VAL A 69 26.93 6.43 -17.59
N PRO A 70 26.76 5.55 -18.60
CA PRO A 70 27.84 5.25 -19.55
C PRO A 70 28.33 6.45 -20.35
N ARG A 71 27.41 7.36 -20.72
CA ARG A 71 27.70 8.61 -21.41
C ARG A 71 27.07 9.78 -20.66
N PRO A 72 27.69 10.97 -20.65
CA PRO A 72 27.07 12.17 -20.11
C PRO A 72 25.80 12.50 -20.89
N LEU A 73 24.72 12.81 -20.16
CA LEU A 73 23.42 13.18 -20.77
C LEU A 73 23.49 14.46 -21.62
N SER A 74 24.53 15.28 -21.42
CA SER A 74 24.78 16.51 -22.16
C SER A 74 25.60 16.31 -23.44
N GLU A 75 26.18 15.12 -23.65
CA GLU A 75 26.90 14.81 -24.89
C GLU A 75 25.91 14.39 -25.97
N THR A 76 25.65 15.30 -26.90
CA THR A 76 24.84 15.08 -28.11
C THR A 76 25.74 15.11 -29.34
N ASP A 77 25.81 14.00 -30.07
CA ASP A 77 26.54 13.94 -31.35
C ASP A 77 25.58 14.14 -32.53
N GLY A 78 25.45 15.39 -32.98
CA GLY A 78 24.59 15.76 -34.11
C GLY A 78 25.00 15.17 -35.46
N TYR A 79 26.16 14.53 -35.58
CA TYR A 79 26.57 13.81 -36.80
C TYR A 79 26.12 12.35 -36.79
N HIS A 80 25.85 11.78 -35.61
CA HIS A 80 25.38 10.41 -35.43
C HIS A 80 23.98 10.39 -34.83
N VAL A 81 23.02 11.03 -35.51
CA VAL A 81 21.60 11.02 -35.11
C VAL A 81 20.92 9.74 -35.60
N TRP A 82 20.13 9.08 -34.75
CA TRP A 82 19.46 7.81 -35.06
C TRP A 82 20.43 6.68 -35.47
N ALA A 83 21.63 6.67 -34.91
CA ALA A 83 22.63 5.65 -35.18
C ALA A 83 22.20 4.29 -34.61
N ALA A 84 22.44 3.23 -35.39
CA ALA A 84 22.19 1.86 -34.95
C ALA A 84 23.06 1.48 -33.74
N PRO A 85 22.65 0.47 -32.95
CA PRO A 85 23.45 -0.05 -31.83
C PRO A 85 24.89 -0.36 -32.26
N SER A 86 25.86 0.19 -31.52
CA SER A 86 27.28 0.01 -31.79
C SER A 86 28.07 -0.12 -30.47
N ALA A 87 29.32 -0.56 -30.53
CA ALA A 87 30.18 -0.65 -29.34
C ALA A 87 30.35 0.71 -28.63
N GLY A 88 30.19 1.83 -29.37
CA GLY A 88 30.23 3.19 -28.83
C GLY A 88 28.91 3.67 -28.20
N HIS A 89 27.78 3.13 -28.66
CA HIS A 89 26.40 3.44 -28.23
C HIS A 89 25.58 2.15 -28.16
N TRP A 90 25.50 1.53 -26.98
CA TRP A 90 25.01 0.15 -26.83
C TRP A 90 23.57 -0.06 -27.31
N LEU A 91 22.72 0.96 -27.16
CA LEU A 91 21.34 0.96 -27.67
C LEU A 91 21.14 1.90 -28.86
N GLY A 92 22.23 2.46 -29.40
CA GLY A 92 22.19 3.49 -30.43
C GLY A 92 21.96 4.90 -29.86
N THR A 93 21.73 5.85 -30.77
CA THR A 93 21.50 7.25 -30.44
C THR A 93 20.07 7.70 -30.74
N ASP A 94 19.63 8.75 -30.06
CA ASP A 94 18.32 9.35 -30.25
C ASP A 94 18.30 10.42 -31.35
N GLY A 95 17.17 11.13 -31.48
CA GLY A 95 16.97 12.21 -32.45
C GLY A 95 17.83 13.46 -32.23
N THR A 96 18.59 13.53 -31.15
CA THR A 96 19.59 14.56 -30.87
C THR A 96 21.02 14.03 -30.93
N GLY A 97 21.20 12.72 -31.17
CA GLY A 97 22.51 12.08 -31.11
C GLY A 97 22.96 11.73 -29.68
N ALA A 98 22.05 11.76 -28.70
CA ALA A 98 22.34 11.33 -27.34
C ALA A 98 22.25 9.81 -27.20
N ASP A 99 23.02 9.22 -26.29
CA ASP A 99 23.01 7.77 -26.03
C ASP A 99 21.70 7.32 -25.38
N VAL A 100 20.94 6.46 -26.08
CA VAL A 100 19.62 5.99 -25.65
C VAL A 100 19.71 5.21 -24.34
N PHE A 101 20.77 4.42 -24.15
CA PHE A 101 20.93 3.62 -22.94
C PHE A 101 21.14 4.48 -21.70
N SER A 102 22.03 5.47 -21.80
CA SER A 102 22.27 6.47 -20.77
C SER A 102 21.02 7.27 -20.43
N TRP A 103 20.23 7.63 -21.46
CA TRP A 103 18.96 8.33 -21.27
C TRP A 103 17.90 7.47 -20.57
N LEU A 104 17.80 6.19 -20.92
CA LEU A 104 16.87 5.25 -20.28
C LEU A 104 17.25 4.96 -18.83
N MET A 105 18.55 4.83 -18.55
CA MET A 105 19.07 4.70 -17.18
C MET A 105 18.75 5.94 -16.35
N ALA A 106 18.98 7.14 -16.87
CA ALA A 106 18.64 8.38 -16.17
C ALA A 106 17.11 8.52 -15.99
N GLY A 107 16.34 8.14 -17.02
CA GLY A 107 14.88 8.13 -17.01
C GLY A 107 14.27 7.20 -15.96
N SER A 108 15.00 6.14 -15.58
CA SER A 108 14.56 5.21 -14.52
C SER A 108 14.43 5.89 -13.16
N ARG A 109 15.33 6.83 -12.84
CA ARG A 109 15.29 7.62 -11.61
C ARG A 109 14.09 8.56 -11.60
N THR A 110 13.87 9.26 -12.71
CA THR A 110 12.76 10.19 -12.87
C THR A 110 11.42 9.47 -12.76
N ASN A 111 11.27 8.33 -13.45
CA ASN A 111 10.06 7.51 -13.37
C ASN A 111 9.82 6.97 -11.95
N LEU A 112 10.86 6.47 -11.28
CA LEU A 112 10.73 6.00 -9.91
C LEU A 112 10.26 7.11 -8.97
N LEU A 113 10.82 8.31 -9.09
CA LEU A 113 10.40 9.48 -8.32
C LEU A 113 8.94 9.85 -8.59
N ILE A 114 8.52 9.88 -9.85
CA ILE A 114 7.13 10.20 -10.22
C ILE A 114 6.16 9.17 -9.62
N VAL A 115 6.46 7.88 -9.77
CA VAL A 115 5.62 6.79 -9.25
C VAL A 115 5.52 6.85 -7.73
N VAL A 116 6.65 6.96 -7.04
CA VAL A 116 6.68 7.00 -5.57
C VAL A 116 5.90 8.21 -5.04
N LEU A 117 6.14 9.40 -5.59
CA LEU A 117 5.41 10.60 -5.15
C LEU A 117 3.92 10.51 -5.45
N THR A 118 3.55 9.99 -6.63
CA THR A 118 2.14 9.81 -7.02
C THR A 118 1.43 8.85 -6.08
N VAL A 119 2.06 7.71 -5.75
CA VAL A 119 1.50 6.69 -4.87
C VAL A 119 1.39 7.19 -3.44
N LEU A 120 2.40 7.91 -2.93
CA LEU A 120 2.35 8.52 -1.60
C LEU A 120 1.25 9.58 -1.49
N PHE A 121 1.12 10.43 -2.51
CA PHE A 121 0.06 11.42 -2.56
C PHE A 121 -1.32 10.76 -2.65
N ALA A 122 -1.49 9.77 -3.53
CA ALA A 122 -2.72 9.00 -3.66
C ALA A 122 -3.09 8.28 -2.35
N ALA A 123 -2.12 7.72 -1.64
CA ALA A 123 -2.32 7.09 -0.34
C ALA A 123 -2.82 8.09 0.70
N ALA A 124 -2.12 9.23 0.84
CA ALA A 124 -2.48 10.26 1.81
C ALA A 124 -3.86 10.86 1.52
N PHE A 125 -4.10 11.24 0.26
CA PHE A 125 -5.37 11.84 -0.17
C PHE A 125 -6.53 10.84 -0.09
N GLY A 126 -6.34 9.62 -0.61
CA GLY A 126 -7.34 8.57 -0.55
C GLY A 126 -7.70 8.15 0.87
N MET A 127 -6.72 8.07 1.77
CA MET A 127 -6.97 7.77 3.19
C MET A 127 -7.78 8.87 3.89
N LEU A 128 -7.52 10.14 3.56
CA LEU A 128 -8.29 11.28 4.06
C LEU A 128 -9.74 11.22 3.57
N LEU A 129 -9.95 10.84 2.32
CA LEU A 129 -11.30 10.61 1.76
C LEU A 129 -12.02 9.42 2.42
N VAL A 130 -11.33 8.30 2.67
CA VAL A 130 -11.92 7.16 3.39
C VAL A 130 -12.33 7.57 4.80
N ALA A 131 -11.48 8.31 5.51
CA ALA A 131 -11.81 8.84 6.83
C ALA A 131 -13.06 9.74 6.80
N ALA A 132 -13.20 10.58 5.77
CA ALA A 132 -14.38 11.43 5.56
C ALA A 132 -15.65 10.62 5.24
N MET A 133 -15.56 9.57 4.42
CA MET A 133 -16.70 8.71 4.09
C MET A 133 -17.18 7.84 5.24
N VAL A 134 -16.30 7.52 6.19
CA VAL A 134 -16.59 6.70 7.37
C VAL A 134 -16.85 7.57 8.61
N ALA A 135 -16.86 8.90 8.44
CA ALA A 135 -17.12 9.84 9.51
C ALA A 135 -18.49 9.61 10.16
N ARG A 136 -18.57 9.92 11.46
CA ARG A 136 -19.79 9.72 12.26
C ARG A 136 -20.98 10.56 11.80
N SER A 137 -20.73 11.71 11.20
CA SER A 137 -21.82 12.55 10.70
C SER A 137 -22.34 11.99 9.38
N THR A 138 -23.59 11.52 9.41
CA THR A 138 -24.27 10.95 8.25
C THR A 138 -24.21 11.89 7.05
N ALA A 139 -24.32 13.20 7.27
CA ALA A 139 -24.18 14.21 6.23
C ALA A 139 -22.78 14.23 5.59
N LEU A 140 -21.68 14.25 6.36
CA LEU A 140 -20.35 14.23 5.77
C LEU A 140 -20.08 12.92 5.05
N ALA A 141 -20.51 11.79 5.62
CA ALA A 141 -20.35 10.48 5.00
C ALA A 141 -21.11 10.40 3.66
N SER A 142 -22.39 10.78 3.62
CA SER A 142 -23.19 10.73 2.40
C SER A 142 -22.71 11.70 1.34
N THR A 143 -22.39 12.95 1.73
CA THR A 143 -21.92 13.97 0.80
C THR A 143 -20.56 13.60 0.23
N SER A 144 -19.63 13.10 1.05
CA SER A 144 -18.29 12.70 0.58
C SER A 144 -18.36 11.57 -0.45
N VAL A 145 -19.26 10.60 -0.26
CA VAL A 145 -19.46 9.51 -1.23
C VAL A 145 -19.94 10.06 -2.57
N VAL A 146 -20.98 10.91 -2.56
CA VAL A 146 -21.52 11.51 -3.80
C VAL A 146 -20.46 12.36 -4.51
N VAL A 147 -19.70 13.17 -3.76
CA VAL A 147 -18.63 13.99 -4.33
C VAL A 147 -17.54 13.12 -4.93
N VAL A 148 -17.08 12.07 -4.25
CA VAL A 148 -16.04 11.18 -4.80
C VAL A 148 -16.53 10.42 -6.03
N ASP A 149 -17.76 9.90 -6.01
CA ASP A 149 -18.33 9.21 -7.17
C ASP A 149 -18.48 10.16 -8.37
N ALA A 150 -18.86 11.42 -8.13
CA ALA A 150 -18.88 12.45 -9.16
C ALA A 150 -17.48 12.79 -9.69
N LEU A 151 -16.48 12.93 -8.82
CA LEU A 151 -15.11 13.23 -9.22
C LEU A 151 -14.44 12.08 -10.00
N ILE A 152 -14.77 10.82 -9.68
CA ILE A 152 -14.26 9.65 -10.43
C ILE A 152 -14.78 9.62 -11.87
N SER A 153 -15.94 10.25 -12.14
CA SER A 153 -16.45 10.37 -13.51
C SER A 153 -15.53 11.19 -14.42
N ILE A 154 -14.64 12.01 -13.85
CA ILE A 154 -13.63 12.78 -14.59
C ILE A 154 -12.42 11.88 -14.86
N PRO A 155 -12.10 11.60 -16.14
CA PRO A 155 -10.90 10.84 -16.50
C PRO A 155 -9.62 11.49 -15.95
N THR A 156 -8.72 10.69 -15.36
CA THR A 156 -7.47 11.19 -14.77
C THR A 156 -6.59 11.92 -15.78
N VAL A 157 -6.59 11.49 -17.05
CA VAL A 157 -5.86 12.18 -18.13
C VAL A 157 -6.46 13.56 -18.41
N LEU A 158 -7.79 13.71 -18.35
CA LEU A 158 -8.43 15.02 -18.50
C LEU A 158 -8.09 15.94 -17.33
N LEU A 159 -8.04 15.41 -16.11
CA LEU A 159 -7.59 16.19 -14.94
C LEU A 159 -6.16 16.70 -15.13
N ALA A 160 -5.26 15.87 -15.64
CA ALA A 160 -3.89 16.27 -15.92
C ALA A 160 -3.81 17.34 -17.02
N LEU A 161 -4.58 17.21 -18.09
CA LEU A 161 -4.65 18.21 -19.17
C LEU A 161 -5.15 19.57 -18.67
N ILE A 162 -6.20 19.59 -17.84
CA ILE A 162 -6.76 20.83 -17.28
C ILE A 162 -5.74 21.51 -16.37
N LEU A 163 -4.99 20.75 -15.56
CA LEU A 163 -3.95 21.30 -14.68
C LEU A 163 -2.71 21.77 -15.45
N ALA A 164 -2.36 21.13 -16.55
CA ALA A 164 -1.17 21.48 -17.35
C ALA A 164 -1.30 22.81 -18.09
N VAL A 165 -2.51 23.26 -18.45
CA VAL A 165 -2.72 24.53 -19.16
C VAL A 165 -2.25 25.74 -18.35
N PRO A 166 -2.69 25.96 -17.09
CA PRO A 166 -2.24 27.09 -16.28
C PRO A 166 -0.89 26.88 -15.60
N LEU A 167 -0.55 25.64 -15.21
CA LEU A 167 0.67 25.35 -14.44
C LEU A 167 1.88 24.99 -15.33
N GLY A 168 1.66 24.75 -16.62
CA GLY A 168 2.66 24.24 -17.54
C GLY A 168 2.96 22.76 -17.36
N ALA A 169 3.68 22.19 -18.34
CA ALA A 169 4.14 20.81 -18.30
C ALA A 169 5.18 20.63 -17.18
N SER A 170 4.88 19.78 -16.18
CA SER A 170 5.80 19.52 -15.07
C SER A 170 5.53 18.16 -14.42
N ILE A 171 6.58 17.63 -13.77
CA ILE A 171 6.49 16.44 -12.92
C ILE A 171 5.44 16.64 -11.82
N THR A 172 5.37 17.84 -11.24
CA THR A 172 4.40 18.17 -10.18
C THR A 172 2.97 18.06 -10.68
N VAL A 173 2.66 18.53 -11.90
CA VAL A 173 1.32 18.41 -12.49
C VAL A 173 0.94 16.95 -12.68
N ILE A 174 1.86 16.11 -13.17
CA ILE A 174 1.63 14.67 -13.29
C ILE A 174 1.32 14.07 -11.91
N VAL A 175 2.18 14.30 -10.92
CA VAL A 175 2.04 13.73 -9.57
C VAL A 175 0.73 14.15 -8.92
N VAL A 176 0.37 15.43 -9.01
CA VAL A 176 -0.87 15.96 -8.42
C VAL A 176 -2.08 15.40 -9.15
N ALA A 177 -2.14 15.49 -10.48
CA ALA A 177 -3.28 15.02 -11.26
C ALA A 177 -3.52 13.51 -11.11
N CYS A 178 -2.47 12.72 -11.30
CA CYS A 178 -2.53 11.28 -11.13
C CYS A 178 -2.81 10.90 -9.68
N GLY A 179 -2.18 11.58 -8.72
CA GLY A 179 -2.38 11.34 -7.30
C GLY A 179 -3.82 11.59 -6.84
N PHE A 180 -4.45 12.68 -7.31
CA PHE A 180 -5.88 12.93 -7.08
C PHE A 180 -6.75 11.83 -7.70
N GLY A 181 -6.57 11.54 -8.99
CA GLY A 181 -7.37 10.54 -9.70
C GLY A 181 -7.26 9.14 -9.08
N TYR A 182 -6.05 8.70 -8.77
CA TYR A 182 -5.82 7.40 -8.16
C TYR A 182 -6.23 7.36 -6.68
N GLY A 183 -6.08 8.47 -5.95
CA GLY A 183 -6.56 8.58 -4.57
C GLY A 183 -8.09 8.48 -4.46
N LEU A 184 -8.84 9.03 -5.42
CA LEU A 184 -10.29 8.87 -5.50
C LEU A 184 -10.69 7.41 -5.72
N ASN A 185 -10.03 6.74 -6.67
CA ASN A 185 -10.26 5.31 -6.94
C ASN A 185 -9.88 4.44 -5.73
N LEU A 186 -8.77 4.75 -5.07
CA LEU A 186 -8.33 4.10 -3.82
C LEU A 186 -9.41 4.21 -2.73
N ALA A 187 -9.95 5.41 -2.53
CA ALA A 187 -10.97 5.63 -1.52
C ALA A 187 -12.26 4.85 -1.81
N ARG A 188 -12.68 4.81 -3.09
CA ARG A 188 -13.86 4.04 -3.52
C ARG A 188 -13.71 2.53 -3.26
N VAL A 189 -12.54 1.97 -3.57
CA VAL A 189 -12.26 0.53 -3.38
C VAL A 189 -12.08 0.17 -1.90
N ALA A 190 -11.46 1.03 -1.10
CA ALA A 190 -11.25 0.80 0.33
C ALA A 190 -12.50 1.06 1.19
N ARG A 191 -13.52 1.76 0.66
CA ARG A 191 -14.73 2.14 1.41
C ARG A 191 -15.48 0.94 2.01
N PRO A 192 -15.81 -0.15 1.28
CA PRO A 192 -16.60 -1.24 1.83
C PRO A 192 -15.93 -1.90 3.04
N THR A 193 -14.62 -2.15 2.96
CA THR A 193 -13.85 -2.74 4.07
C THR A 193 -13.71 -1.76 5.23
N ALA A 194 -13.51 -0.47 4.95
CA ALA A 194 -13.47 0.56 5.98
C ALA A 194 -14.80 0.69 6.73
N LEU A 195 -15.94 0.61 6.03
CA LEU A 195 -17.28 0.65 6.63
C LEU A 195 -17.56 -0.59 7.49
N LEU A 196 -17.14 -1.78 7.04
CA LEU A 196 -17.26 -3.02 7.82
C LEU A 196 -16.44 -2.93 9.10
N ALA A 197 -15.20 -2.45 9.02
CA ALA A 197 -14.34 -2.26 10.19
C ALA A 197 -14.94 -1.23 11.16
N ALA A 198 -15.50 -0.13 10.66
CA ALA A 198 -16.09 0.92 11.47
C ALA A 198 -17.38 0.52 12.20
N ARG A 199 -18.14 -0.45 11.67
CA ARG A 199 -19.38 -0.99 12.25
C ARG A 199 -19.15 -2.22 13.13
N SER A 200 -17.91 -2.51 13.47
CA SER A 200 -17.58 -3.67 14.31
C SER A 200 -17.80 -3.38 15.80
N SER A 201 -18.14 -4.43 16.55
CA SER A 201 -18.40 -4.33 18.00
C SER A 201 -17.20 -3.83 18.79
N TYR A 202 -15.96 -4.11 18.35
CA TYR A 202 -14.75 -3.61 18.99
C TYR A 202 -14.55 -2.10 18.76
N VAL A 203 -14.92 -1.58 17.58
CA VAL A 203 -14.90 -0.13 17.32
C VAL A 203 -15.99 0.58 18.13
N GLU A 204 -17.19 0.02 18.18
CA GLU A 204 -18.29 0.57 18.99
C GLU A 204 -17.92 0.61 20.48
N SER A 205 -17.30 -0.46 20.99
CA SER A 205 -16.82 -0.53 22.37
C SER A 205 -15.71 0.49 22.62
N ALA A 206 -14.75 0.66 21.71
CA ALA A 206 -13.69 1.66 21.85
C ALA A 206 -14.26 3.10 21.87
N LEU A 207 -15.28 3.38 21.06
CA LEU A 207 -15.98 4.67 21.04
C LEU A 207 -16.77 4.91 22.33
N ALA A 208 -17.45 3.89 22.87
CA ALA A 208 -18.16 3.96 24.15
C ALA A 208 -17.22 4.26 25.32
N ASN A 209 -15.96 3.80 25.23
CA ASN A 209 -14.89 4.12 26.18
C ASN A 209 -14.26 5.51 25.98
N GLY A 210 -14.80 6.36 25.09
CA GLY A 210 -14.35 7.75 24.90
C GLY A 210 -13.17 7.93 23.94
N ALA A 211 -12.83 6.93 23.12
CA ALA A 211 -11.79 7.11 22.10
C ALA A 211 -12.22 8.13 21.03
N SER A 212 -11.30 9.01 20.62
CA SER A 212 -11.55 9.98 19.56
C SER A 212 -11.69 9.28 18.19
N GLY A 213 -12.53 9.83 17.29
CA GLY A 213 -12.75 9.26 15.97
C GLY A 213 -11.47 9.10 15.13
N SER A 214 -10.52 10.04 15.26
CA SER A 214 -9.20 9.95 14.60
C SER A 214 -8.32 8.83 15.18
N ARG A 215 -8.36 8.62 16.50
CA ARG A 215 -7.64 7.52 17.16
C ARG A 215 -8.24 6.17 16.75
N VAL A 216 -9.57 6.07 16.71
CA VAL A 216 -10.27 4.86 16.24
C VAL A 216 -9.92 4.58 14.78
N PHE A 217 -9.92 5.61 13.93
CA PHE A 217 -9.53 5.44 12.53
C PHE A 217 -8.10 4.93 12.39
N ALA A 218 -7.12 5.59 13.02
CA ALA A 218 -5.71 5.23 12.87
C ALA A 218 -5.33 3.90 13.53
N ALA A 219 -5.94 3.56 14.68
CA ALA A 219 -5.56 2.37 15.45
C ALA A 219 -6.41 1.13 15.14
N HIS A 220 -7.63 1.28 14.62
CA HIS A 220 -8.57 0.15 14.45
C HIS A 220 -9.02 -0.02 13.00
N ILE A 221 -9.41 1.06 12.32
CA ILE A 221 -9.90 0.97 10.92
C ILE A 221 -8.73 0.84 9.95
N LEU A 222 -7.71 1.68 10.10
CA LEU A 222 -6.57 1.74 9.19
C LEU A 222 -5.85 0.38 9.08
N PRO A 223 -5.47 -0.31 10.17
CA PRO A 223 -4.83 -1.62 10.09
C PRO A 223 -5.69 -2.68 9.38
N ASN A 224 -7.02 -2.59 9.48
CA ASN A 224 -7.93 -3.51 8.83
C ASN A 224 -7.99 -3.32 7.31
N ILE A 225 -7.87 -2.07 6.83
CA ILE A 225 -7.88 -1.75 5.40
C ILE A 225 -6.49 -1.78 4.74
N MET A 226 -5.40 -1.83 5.52
CA MET A 226 -4.02 -1.88 5.00
C MET A 226 -3.82 -2.90 3.87
N PRO A 227 -4.34 -4.15 3.95
CA PRO A 227 -4.15 -5.12 2.88
C PRO A 227 -4.77 -4.66 1.55
N VAL A 228 -5.99 -4.08 1.60
CA VAL A 228 -6.66 -3.52 0.42
C VAL A 228 -5.89 -2.31 -0.12
N LEU A 229 -5.43 -1.43 0.77
CA LEU A 229 -4.64 -0.26 0.38
C LEU A 229 -3.33 -0.67 -0.30
N SER A 230 -2.61 -1.66 0.24
CA SER A 230 -1.32 -2.10 -0.33
C SER A 230 -1.47 -2.65 -1.75
N VAL A 231 -2.52 -3.43 -2.01
CA VAL A 231 -2.83 -3.94 -3.36
C VAL A 231 -3.15 -2.80 -4.31
N GLN A 232 -4.06 -1.92 -3.90
CA GLN A 232 -4.52 -0.83 -4.75
C GLN A 232 -3.41 0.19 -5.05
N LEU A 233 -2.54 0.48 -4.08
CA LEU A 233 -1.37 1.35 -4.28
C LEU A 233 -0.36 0.72 -5.26
N SER A 234 -0.19 -0.59 -5.22
CA SER A 234 0.68 -1.31 -6.17
C SER A 234 0.13 -1.23 -7.60
N LEU A 235 -1.18 -1.45 -7.76
CA LEU A 235 -1.86 -1.31 -9.05
C LEU A 235 -1.78 0.14 -9.57
N SER A 236 -2.00 1.12 -8.69
CA SER A 236 -1.88 2.54 -9.02
C SER A 236 -0.46 2.95 -9.41
N ALA A 237 0.57 2.28 -8.86
CA ALA A 237 1.96 2.50 -9.26
C ALA A 237 2.18 2.13 -10.74
N GLY A 238 1.66 0.98 -11.18
CA GLY A 238 1.73 0.55 -12.58
C GLY A 238 1.01 1.51 -13.52
N THR A 239 -0.21 1.94 -13.14
CA THR A 239 -0.94 2.92 -13.96
C THR A 239 -0.27 4.30 -13.97
N ALA A 240 0.42 4.69 -12.89
CA ALA A 240 1.16 5.95 -12.84
C ALA A 240 2.33 6.00 -13.85
N VAL A 241 3.06 4.89 -14.04
CA VAL A 241 4.10 4.80 -15.08
C VAL A 241 3.49 5.01 -16.46
N LEU A 242 2.39 4.32 -16.76
CA LEU A 242 1.68 4.48 -18.04
C LEU A 242 1.16 5.90 -18.24
N ALA A 243 0.64 6.54 -17.18
CA ALA A 243 0.15 7.90 -17.23
C ALA A 243 1.28 8.91 -17.45
N GLU A 244 2.42 8.77 -16.77
CA GLU A 244 3.60 9.60 -17.04
C GLU A 244 3.99 9.53 -18.51
N SER A 245 4.07 8.32 -19.04
CA SER A 245 4.51 8.10 -20.42
C SER A 245 3.47 8.62 -21.42
N GLY A 246 2.18 8.42 -21.15
CA GLY A 246 1.08 8.93 -21.97
C GLY A 246 0.98 10.47 -21.94
N LEU A 247 1.11 11.10 -20.77
CA LEU A 247 1.06 12.56 -20.63
C LEU A 247 2.28 13.23 -21.28
N THR A 248 3.45 12.61 -21.14
CA THR A 248 4.67 13.08 -21.81
C THR A 248 4.57 12.92 -23.32
N TYR A 249 3.95 11.84 -23.79
CA TYR A 249 3.61 11.66 -25.21
C TYR A 249 2.66 12.75 -25.73
N LEU A 250 1.68 13.16 -24.93
CA LEU A 250 0.78 14.28 -25.24
C LEU A 250 1.44 15.67 -25.13
N GLY A 251 2.72 15.74 -24.72
CA GLY A 251 3.47 16.99 -24.62
C GLY A 251 3.20 17.84 -23.38
N ILE A 252 2.44 17.31 -22.40
CA ILE A 252 2.10 18.01 -21.16
C ILE A 252 2.73 17.39 -19.90
N GLY A 253 3.54 16.34 -20.09
CA GLY A 253 4.17 15.59 -19.02
C GLY A 253 5.55 16.15 -18.61
N VAL A 254 6.56 15.29 -18.66
CA VAL A 254 7.92 15.64 -18.24
C VAL A 254 8.54 16.62 -19.26
N PRO A 255 9.17 17.73 -18.80
CA PRO A 255 9.86 18.67 -19.70
C PRO A 255 10.98 18.00 -20.51
N SER A 256 11.21 18.47 -21.74
CA SER A 256 12.17 17.88 -22.69
C SER A 256 13.63 17.85 -22.21
N GLY A 257 14.01 18.69 -21.24
CA GLY A 257 15.36 18.69 -20.66
C GLY A 257 15.58 17.65 -19.56
N VAL A 258 14.55 16.88 -19.19
CA VAL A 258 14.63 15.87 -18.12
C VAL A 258 14.53 14.47 -18.73
N PRO A 259 15.49 13.56 -18.45
CA PRO A 259 15.42 12.20 -18.92
C PRO A 259 14.18 11.48 -18.37
N SER A 260 13.35 10.94 -19.26
CA SER A 260 12.14 10.19 -18.94
C SER A 260 11.87 9.15 -20.03
N TRP A 261 11.31 8.00 -19.64
CA TRP A 261 10.94 6.95 -20.59
C TRP A 261 9.82 7.40 -21.54
N GLY A 262 8.85 8.16 -21.03
CA GLY A 262 7.81 8.79 -21.83
C GLY A 262 8.37 9.70 -22.92
N HIS A 263 9.39 10.50 -22.59
CA HIS A 263 10.03 11.38 -23.56
C HIS A 263 10.71 10.58 -24.68
N SER A 264 11.52 9.58 -24.33
CA SER A 264 12.17 8.71 -25.31
C SER A 264 11.17 8.00 -26.24
N LEU A 265 10.01 7.60 -25.69
CA LEU A 265 8.97 6.98 -26.49
C LEU A 265 8.30 8.00 -27.44
N ALA A 266 8.00 9.20 -26.95
CA ALA A 266 7.37 10.26 -27.73
C ALA A 266 8.25 10.76 -28.90
N THR A 267 9.57 10.80 -28.71
CA THR A 267 10.50 11.17 -29.77
C THR A 267 10.69 10.05 -30.78
N SER A 268 10.84 8.79 -30.33
CA SER A 268 11.08 7.65 -31.22
C SER A 268 9.85 7.27 -32.06
N VAL A 269 8.64 7.37 -31.52
CA VAL A 269 7.40 7.00 -32.25
C VAL A 269 7.22 7.82 -33.54
N LYS A 270 7.65 9.08 -33.56
CA LYS A 270 7.58 9.94 -34.75
C LYS A 270 8.40 9.40 -35.93
N PHE A 271 9.42 8.61 -35.65
CA PHE A 271 10.35 8.05 -36.64
C PHE A 271 10.25 6.53 -36.76
N ILE A 272 9.16 5.92 -36.28
CA ILE A 272 8.99 4.47 -36.28
C ILE A 272 9.09 3.83 -37.68
N ASN A 273 8.66 4.55 -38.72
CA ASN A 273 8.74 4.08 -40.11
C ASN A 273 10.18 4.05 -40.65
N VAL A 274 11.10 4.80 -40.03
CA VAL A 274 12.50 4.93 -40.48
C VAL A 274 13.43 4.13 -39.56
N TYR A 275 13.27 4.26 -38.23
CA TYR A 275 14.12 3.65 -37.22
C TYR A 275 13.31 2.84 -36.20
N PRO A 276 12.71 1.69 -36.59
CA PRO A 276 11.78 0.95 -35.73
C PRO A 276 12.42 0.42 -34.43
N LEU A 277 13.73 0.13 -34.45
CA LEU A 277 14.46 -0.38 -33.28
C LEU A 277 14.54 0.63 -32.12
N THR A 278 14.40 1.92 -32.40
CA THR A 278 14.57 2.99 -31.40
C THR A 278 13.35 3.13 -30.48
N VAL A 279 12.17 2.68 -30.94
CA VAL A 279 10.93 2.63 -30.14
C VAL A 279 10.88 1.38 -29.27
N LEU A 280 11.50 0.29 -29.74
CA LEU A 280 11.40 -1.03 -29.11
C LEU A 280 11.93 -1.03 -27.67
N TRP A 281 13.09 -0.40 -27.44
CA TRP A 281 13.71 -0.35 -26.11
C TRP A 281 12.92 0.41 -25.04
N PRO A 282 12.54 1.70 -25.24
CA PRO A 282 11.71 2.41 -24.27
C PRO A 282 10.36 1.71 -24.04
N GLY A 283 9.72 1.22 -25.11
CA GLY A 283 8.45 0.51 -25.01
C GLY A 283 8.55 -0.80 -24.21
N LEU A 284 9.62 -1.57 -24.43
CA LEU A 284 9.87 -2.82 -23.71
C LEU A 284 10.10 -2.55 -22.22
N ILE A 285 10.93 -1.56 -21.86
CA ILE A 285 11.21 -1.22 -20.46
C ILE A 285 9.93 -0.82 -19.73
N VAL A 286 9.13 0.09 -20.32
CA VAL A 286 7.85 0.53 -19.73
C VAL A 286 6.92 -0.67 -19.55
N THR A 287 6.77 -1.52 -20.56
CA THR A 287 5.91 -2.71 -20.50
C THR A 287 6.36 -3.66 -19.40
N LEU A 288 7.65 -3.96 -19.32
CA LEU A 288 8.22 -4.93 -18.39
C LEU A 288 8.07 -4.45 -16.94
N VAL A 289 8.28 -3.16 -16.68
CA VAL A 289 8.08 -2.53 -15.35
C VAL A 289 6.61 -2.49 -14.96
N VAL A 290 5.71 -2.11 -15.88
CA VAL A 290 4.27 -2.05 -15.61
C VAL A 290 3.71 -3.44 -15.31
N VAL A 291 4.08 -4.44 -16.10
CA VAL A 291 3.70 -5.83 -15.85
C VAL A 291 4.24 -6.30 -14.50
N ALA A 292 5.50 -6.00 -14.17
CA ALA A 292 6.07 -6.36 -12.88
C ALA A 292 5.35 -5.69 -11.69
N LEU A 293 4.96 -4.41 -11.81
CA LEU A 293 4.18 -3.70 -10.78
C LEU A 293 2.78 -4.31 -10.59
N ASN A 294 2.09 -4.64 -11.70
CA ASN A 294 0.77 -5.25 -11.64
C ASN A 294 0.82 -6.65 -11.01
N VAL A 295 1.74 -7.51 -11.50
CA VAL A 295 1.95 -8.85 -10.95
C VAL A 295 2.36 -8.77 -9.47
N PHE A 296 3.19 -7.79 -9.08
CA PHE A 296 3.53 -7.57 -7.69
C PHE A 296 2.28 -7.25 -6.84
N GLY A 297 1.38 -6.41 -7.33
CA GLY A 297 0.11 -6.09 -6.67
C GLY A 297 -0.80 -7.31 -6.50
N ASP A 298 -0.92 -8.14 -7.54
CA ASP A 298 -1.71 -9.37 -7.50
C ASP A 298 -1.14 -10.39 -6.50
N LEU A 299 0.19 -10.53 -6.45
CA LEU A 299 0.84 -11.39 -5.46
C LEU A 299 0.67 -10.85 -4.05
N LEU A 300 0.63 -9.53 -3.88
CA LEU A 300 0.38 -8.91 -2.59
C LEU A 300 -1.06 -9.17 -2.13
N ARG A 301 -2.00 -9.17 -3.07
CA ARG A 301 -3.39 -9.56 -2.85
C ARG A 301 -3.50 -11.03 -2.44
N ASP A 302 -2.83 -11.91 -3.17
CA ASP A 302 -2.79 -13.33 -2.86
C ASP A 302 -2.15 -13.62 -1.51
N ALA A 303 -1.12 -12.87 -1.12
CA ALA A 303 -0.49 -13.04 0.18
C ALA A 303 -1.32 -12.43 1.33
N ALA A 304 -2.12 -11.42 1.03
CA ALA A 304 -3.04 -10.76 1.95
C ALA A 304 -4.34 -11.54 2.19
N ASP A 305 -4.74 -12.42 1.27
CA ASP A 305 -5.93 -13.25 1.40
C ASP A 305 -5.67 -14.46 2.34
N PRO A 306 -6.35 -14.57 3.49
CA PRO A 306 -6.21 -15.71 4.40
C PRO A 306 -6.69 -17.04 3.80
N LEU A 307 -7.53 -17.01 2.76
CA LEU A 307 -8.08 -18.22 2.13
C LEU A 307 -7.07 -18.90 1.21
N SER A 308 -6.21 -18.13 0.54
CA SER A 308 -5.20 -18.62 -0.40
C SER A 308 -3.87 -19.00 0.27
N ASN A 309 -3.60 -18.48 1.48
CA ASN A 309 -2.32 -18.68 2.17
C ASN A 309 -2.42 -19.63 3.37
N PRO A 310 -1.98 -20.90 3.26
CA PRO A 310 -2.10 -21.89 4.33
C PRO A 310 -1.32 -21.53 5.60
N THR A 311 -0.30 -20.67 5.53
CA THR A 311 0.48 -20.25 6.71
C THR A 311 -0.25 -19.24 7.60
N LEU A 312 -1.11 -18.38 7.03
CA LEU A 312 -1.99 -17.50 7.80
C LEU A 312 -3.12 -18.30 8.46
N ARG A 313 -3.61 -19.35 7.79
CA ARG A 313 -4.59 -20.28 8.36
C ARG A 313 -4.03 -21.02 9.58
N SER A 314 -2.78 -21.49 9.52
CA SER A 314 -2.12 -22.13 10.67
C SER A 314 -1.83 -21.15 11.81
N ALA A 315 -1.50 -19.89 11.51
CA ALA A 315 -1.29 -18.86 12.53
C ALA A 315 -2.60 -18.42 13.20
N GLY A 316 -3.69 -18.29 12.43
CA GLY A 316 -5.02 -18.02 12.97
C GLY A 316 -5.58 -19.19 13.80
N ALA A 317 -5.36 -20.43 13.36
CA ALA A 317 -5.77 -21.63 14.09
C ALA A 317 -4.99 -21.83 15.41
N ALA A 318 -3.69 -21.50 15.42
CA ALA A 318 -2.87 -21.53 16.63
C ALA A 318 -3.31 -20.46 17.65
N GLY A 319 -3.76 -19.28 17.20
CA GLY A 319 -4.30 -18.23 18.06
C GLY A 319 -5.67 -18.55 18.66
N SER A 320 -6.50 -19.36 17.98
CA SER A 320 -7.81 -19.81 18.50
C SER A 320 -7.71 -20.97 19.50
N ALA A 321 -6.61 -21.73 19.50
CA ALA A 321 -6.40 -22.85 20.43
C ALA A 321 -5.89 -22.40 21.82
N ASP A 322 -5.44 -21.15 21.94
CA ASP A 322 -4.89 -20.57 23.19
C ASP A 322 -5.90 -19.66 23.91
N ALA A 323 -7.14 -19.59 23.42
CA ALA A 323 -8.24 -18.97 24.14
C ALA A 323 -8.77 -19.99 25.18
N PRO A 324 -8.68 -19.72 26.50
CA PRO A 324 -9.23 -20.64 27.48
C PRO A 324 -10.74 -20.73 27.27
N ASP A 325 -11.22 -21.97 27.09
CA ASP A 325 -12.63 -22.32 26.99
C ASP A 325 -13.37 -21.77 28.21
N ALA A 326 -14.08 -20.66 28.03
CA ALA A 326 -14.99 -20.11 29.04
C ALA A 326 -16.30 -20.94 29.15
N ALA A 327 -16.28 -22.20 28.71
CA ALA A 327 -17.43 -23.10 28.71
C ALA A 327 -17.44 -24.10 29.88
N ASP A 328 -16.38 -24.19 30.70
CA ASP A 328 -16.30 -25.19 31.78
C ASP A 328 -16.65 -24.67 33.20
N ALA A 329 -17.21 -23.46 33.31
CA ALA A 329 -17.59 -22.87 34.60
C ALA A 329 -19.05 -23.12 35.03
N SER A 330 -19.78 -24.04 34.38
CA SER A 330 -21.20 -24.33 34.71
C SER A 330 -21.47 -25.79 35.12
N GLY A 331 -20.43 -26.56 35.46
CA GLY A 331 -20.53 -28.02 35.56
C GLY A 331 -20.06 -28.63 36.87
N ALA A 332 -20.27 -28.03 38.04
CA ALA A 332 -19.94 -28.72 39.29
C ALA A 332 -20.67 -28.15 40.54
N GLU A 333 -21.94 -28.52 40.75
CA GLU A 333 -22.45 -28.84 42.10
C GLU A 333 -23.76 -29.64 42.02
N VAL A 334 -23.66 -30.96 41.95
CA VAL A 334 -24.75 -31.87 42.31
C VAL A 334 -24.20 -32.84 43.37
N ALA A 335 -24.63 -32.62 44.61
CA ALA A 335 -24.23 -33.39 45.78
C ALA A 335 -24.73 -34.85 45.72
N PRO A 336 -23.97 -35.83 46.23
CA PRO A 336 -24.42 -37.22 46.26
C PRO A 336 -25.04 -37.60 47.62
N GLY A 337 -26.16 -38.32 47.55
CA GLY A 337 -26.45 -39.45 48.45
C GLY A 337 -27.32 -39.19 49.68
N THR A 338 -28.56 -39.71 49.64
CA THR A 338 -29.02 -40.72 50.61
C THR A 338 -30.31 -41.37 50.10
N ALA A 339 -30.19 -42.58 49.56
CA ALA A 339 -31.29 -43.53 49.46
C ALA A 339 -30.80 -44.83 50.10
N LYS A 340 -31.36 -45.17 51.26
CA LYS A 340 -31.30 -46.52 51.82
C LYS A 340 -32.69 -46.85 52.35
N GLU A 341 -33.28 -47.87 51.75
CA GLU A 341 -34.58 -48.45 52.09
C GLU A 341 -34.65 -48.93 53.53
N LEU A 342 -35.86 -48.86 54.10
CA LEU A 342 -36.35 -49.80 55.10
C LEU A 342 -37.73 -50.29 54.65
N SER A 343 -37.74 -51.49 54.09
CA SER A 343 -38.60 -52.60 54.53
C SER A 343 -37.68 -53.66 55.14
#